data_AF-A0A2V7QME7-F1
#
_entry.id   AF-A0A2V7QME7-F1
#
_cell.length_a   1.000
_cell.length_b   1.000
_cell.length_c   1.000
_cell.angle_alpha   90.00
_cell.angle_beta   90.00
_cell.angle_gamma   90.00
#
_symmetry.space_group_name_H-M   'P 1'
#
loop_
_entity.id
_entity.type
_entity.pdbx_description
1 polymer ?
#
loop_
_entity_poly.entity_id
_entity_poly.type
_entity_poly.pdbx_seq_one_letter_code
_entity_poly.pdbx_strand_id
1 'polypeptide(L)'
;GNHYGDPGELGLVQAGNRTDIDFSVFVDPGDSTLWFVPAFAGDSLLLYSNSPVADLTSIDLAPGTGYSRDTIQALPGYGYVFKRVESGLVHYAALRVTAVSRQYVIFDWSVQTDPGNPELVPRRPVATGGAVASR
;
A
#
# COMPACT_ATOMS: atom_id res chain seq x y z
N GLY A 1 15.39 21.25 14.98
CA GLY A 1 15.64 19.96 14.31
C GLY A 1 16.25 20.22 12.95
N ASN A 2 17.10 19.33 12.46
CA ASN A 2 17.84 19.45 11.19
C ASN A 2 17.01 19.04 9.94
N HIS A 3 15.70 18.88 10.06
CA HIS A 3 14.76 18.48 8.99
C HIS A 3 15.05 17.10 8.35
N TYR A 4 15.96 16.33 8.91
CA TYR A 4 16.11 14.90 8.65
C TYR A 4 15.38 14.17 9.75
N GLY A 5 14.50 13.24 9.40
CA GLY A 5 13.84 12.48 10.44
C GLY A 5 14.83 11.53 11.14
N ASP A 6 14.68 11.40 12.45
CA ASP A 6 15.57 10.56 13.25
C ASP A 6 15.38 9.07 12.88
N PRO A 7 16.36 8.18 13.10
CA PRO A 7 16.24 6.75 12.77
C PRO A 7 15.06 6.01 13.44
N GLY A 8 14.41 6.63 14.43
CA GLY A 8 13.19 6.12 15.07
C GLY A 8 11.91 6.83 14.64
N GLU A 9 11.97 7.77 13.70
CA GLU A 9 10.82 8.49 13.18
C GLU A 9 10.18 7.72 12.02
N LEU A 10 8.84 7.73 11.97
CA LEU A 10 8.08 7.11 10.87
C LEU A 10 7.96 8.09 9.70
N GLY A 11 7.86 7.57 8.47
CA GLY A 11 7.61 8.41 7.29
C GLY A 11 8.85 9.12 6.75
N LEU A 12 10.02 8.49 6.87
CA LEU A 12 11.28 9.04 6.38
C LEU A 12 11.34 9.02 4.85
N VAL A 13 11.65 10.17 4.25
CA VAL A 13 12.03 10.25 2.83
C VAL A 13 13.53 10.01 2.70
N GLN A 14 13.89 9.02 1.89
CA GLN A 14 15.27 8.54 1.73
C GLN A 14 15.64 8.44 0.24
N ALA A 15 16.91 8.14 -0.05
CA ALA A 15 17.36 7.88 -1.41
C ALA A 15 16.69 6.62 -1.99
N GLY A 16 16.09 6.73 -3.17
CA GLY A 16 15.28 5.67 -3.78
C GLY A 16 16.04 4.42 -4.25
N ASN A 17 17.38 4.43 -4.21
CA ASN A 17 18.23 3.28 -4.55
C ASN A 17 18.60 2.44 -3.31
N ARG A 18 18.11 2.79 -2.12
CA ARG A 18 18.27 2.00 -0.91
C ARG A 18 17.43 0.72 -0.99
N THR A 19 17.91 -0.34 -0.36
CA THR A 19 17.24 -1.64 -0.30
C THR A 19 16.58 -1.92 1.05
N ASP A 20 16.77 -1.02 2.01
CA ASP A 20 16.24 -1.06 3.37
C ASP A 20 15.12 -0.03 3.60
N ILE A 21 14.50 0.45 2.52
CA ILE A 21 13.30 1.29 2.53
C ILE A 21 12.08 0.45 2.13
N ASP A 22 10.88 0.93 2.44
CA ASP A 22 9.65 0.20 2.14
C ASP A 22 9.40 0.14 0.62
N PHE A 23 9.32 1.30 0.00
CA PHE A 23 9.15 1.43 -1.43
C PHE A 23 9.84 2.69 -1.93
N SER A 24 10.08 2.73 -3.23
CA SER A 24 10.51 3.93 -3.92
C SER A 24 9.45 4.40 -4.91
N VAL A 25 9.55 5.66 -5.32
CA VAL A 25 8.77 6.22 -6.41
C VAL A 25 9.68 6.29 -7.63
N PHE A 26 9.31 5.58 -8.68
CA PHE A 26 9.99 5.58 -9.97
C PHE A 26 9.29 6.52 -10.94
N VAL A 27 10.08 7.31 -11.67
CA VAL A 27 9.61 8.16 -12.77
C VAL A 27 9.92 7.41 -14.06
N ASP A 28 8.90 7.06 -14.83
CA ASP A 28 9.09 6.47 -16.16
C ASP A 28 9.70 7.52 -17.11
N PRO A 29 10.88 7.25 -17.72
CA PRO A 29 11.53 8.24 -18.58
C PRO A 29 10.84 8.43 -19.94
N GLY A 30 9.98 7.50 -20.36
CA GLY A 30 9.25 7.55 -21.63
C GLY A 30 8.06 8.51 -21.60
N ASP A 31 7.33 8.58 -20.49
CA ASP A 31 6.10 9.39 -20.37
C ASP A 31 5.97 10.22 -19.09
N SER A 32 6.96 10.14 -18.19
CA SER A 32 6.97 10.81 -16.88
C SER A 32 5.85 10.38 -15.94
N THR A 33 5.28 9.18 -16.12
CA THR A 33 4.37 8.58 -15.13
C THR A 33 5.13 8.16 -13.87
N LEU A 34 4.43 8.16 -12.73
CA LEU A 34 4.99 7.78 -11.44
C LEU A 34 4.50 6.41 -11.00
N TRP A 35 5.42 5.61 -10.46
CA TRP A 35 5.17 4.21 -10.09
C TRP A 35 5.69 3.92 -8.70
N PHE A 36 4.93 3.14 -7.92
CA PHE A 36 5.40 2.58 -6.66
C PHE A 36 6.16 1.28 -6.93
N VAL A 37 7.34 1.17 -6.31
CA VAL A 37 8.25 0.04 -6.48
C VAL A 37 8.60 -0.54 -5.10
N PRO A 38 8.17 -1.77 -4.77
CA PRO A 38 8.64 -2.46 -3.57
C PRO A 38 10.16 -2.52 -3.52
N ALA A 39 10.76 -2.00 -2.46
CA ALA A 39 12.21 -1.99 -2.32
C ALA A 39 12.69 -3.12 -1.41
N PHE A 40 12.10 -3.26 -0.22
CA PHE A 40 12.43 -4.35 0.69
C PHE A 40 11.99 -5.72 0.13
N ALA A 41 12.78 -6.77 0.41
CA ALA A 41 12.53 -8.12 -0.13
C ALA A 41 11.21 -8.72 0.35
N GLY A 42 10.79 -8.39 1.57
CA GLY A 42 9.52 -8.82 2.17
C GLY A 42 8.30 -8.00 1.75
N ASP A 43 8.48 -6.93 0.96
CA ASP A 43 7.41 -6.03 0.59
C ASP A 43 6.76 -6.43 -0.74
N SER A 44 5.45 -6.30 -0.75
CA SER A 44 4.57 -6.50 -1.90
C SER A 44 3.39 -5.55 -1.77
N LEU A 45 2.71 -5.26 -2.88
CA LEU A 45 1.55 -4.36 -2.88
C LEU A 45 0.49 -4.81 -3.88
N LEU A 46 -0.70 -4.25 -3.72
CA LEU A 46 -1.83 -4.42 -4.64
C LEU A 46 -2.61 -3.11 -4.82
N LEU A 47 -3.33 -3.01 -5.92
CA LEU A 47 -4.39 -2.02 -6.11
C LEU A 47 -5.61 -2.44 -5.29
N TYR A 48 -6.07 -1.57 -4.39
CA TYR A 48 -7.16 -1.90 -3.47
C TYR A 48 -8.50 -2.12 -4.19
N SER A 49 -8.77 -1.31 -5.20
CA SER A 49 -10.02 -1.33 -5.96
C SER A 49 -9.80 -0.83 -7.38
N ASN A 50 -10.63 -1.30 -8.32
CA ASN A 50 -10.65 -0.80 -9.70
C ASN A 50 -11.33 0.57 -9.83
N SER A 51 -11.75 1.18 -8.73
CA SER A 51 -12.31 2.53 -8.68
C SER A 51 -11.65 3.35 -7.57
N PRO A 52 -11.60 4.69 -7.71
CA PRO A 52 -11.10 5.57 -6.66
C PRO A 52 -11.80 5.36 -5.31
N VAL A 53 -11.06 5.59 -4.24
CA VAL A 53 -11.57 5.60 -2.86
C VAL A 53 -11.78 7.03 -2.38
N ALA A 54 -12.77 7.24 -1.51
CA ALA A 54 -13.11 8.57 -1.01
C ALA A 54 -11.96 9.18 -0.19
N ASP A 55 -11.41 8.40 0.73
CA ASP A 55 -10.34 8.77 1.64
C ASP A 55 -9.54 7.53 2.07
N LEU A 56 -8.47 7.75 2.85
CA LEU A 56 -7.63 6.67 3.37
C LEU A 56 -8.40 5.69 4.26
N THR A 57 -9.41 6.15 5.00
CA THR A 57 -10.20 5.32 5.92
C THR A 57 -11.16 4.38 5.19
N SER A 58 -11.40 4.62 3.89
CA SER A 58 -12.14 3.71 3.01
C SER A 58 -11.36 2.43 2.67
N ILE A 59 -10.05 2.39 2.98
CA ILE A 59 -9.22 1.17 2.93
C ILE A 59 -9.29 0.53 4.32
N ASP A 60 -10.41 -0.12 4.59
CA ASP A 60 -10.77 -0.68 5.90
C ASP A 60 -10.38 -2.16 6.06
N LEU A 61 -9.83 -2.77 5.01
CA LEU A 61 -9.45 -4.17 5.02
C LEU A 61 -8.22 -4.41 4.14
N ALA A 62 -7.26 -5.21 4.63
CA ALA A 62 -6.21 -5.75 3.78
C ALA A 62 -6.71 -7.03 3.05
N PRO A 63 -6.70 -7.08 1.71
CA PRO A 63 -7.04 -8.31 1.00
C PRO A 63 -6.11 -9.47 1.41
N GLY A 64 -6.60 -10.71 1.34
CA GLY A 64 -5.79 -11.90 1.68
C GLY A 64 -4.83 -12.33 0.57
N THR A 65 -5.07 -11.91 -0.67
CA THR A 65 -4.36 -12.31 -1.89
C THR A 65 -4.25 -11.13 -2.86
N GLY A 66 -3.50 -11.29 -3.96
CA GLY A 66 -3.37 -10.28 -5.02
C GLY A 66 -2.14 -9.37 -4.91
N TYR A 67 -1.34 -9.52 -3.86
CA TYR A 67 -0.08 -8.80 -3.72
C TYR A 67 0.97 -9.31 -4.71
N SER A 68 1.67 -8.37 -5.33
CA SER A 68 2.83 -8.63 -6.19
C SER A 68 4.01 -7.76 -5.77
N ARG A 69 5.20 -8.10 -6.26
CA ARG A 69 6.38 -7.22 -6.20
C ARG A 69 6.54 -6.38 -7.48
N ASP A 70 5.61 -6.53 -8.42
CA ASP A 70 5.60 -5.73 -9.64
C ASP A 70 5.40 -4.25 -9.33
N THR A 71 6.00 -3.40 -10.15
CA THR A 71 5.79 -1.96 -10.10
C THR A 71 4.35 -1.63 -10.46
N ILE A 72 3.71 -0.75 -9.69
CA ILE A 72 2.33 -0.33 -9.95
C ILE A 72 2.23 1.19 -10.08
N GLN A 73 1.47 1.65 -11.08
CA GLN A 73 1.34 3.08 -11.35
C GLN A 73 0.61 3.77 -10.20
N ALA A 74 1.11 4.93 -9.77
CA ALA A 74 0.42 5.82 -8.85
C ALA A 74 -0.66 6.60 -9.61
N LEU A 75 -1.93 6.43 -9.22
CA LEU A 75 -3.08 7.03 -9.88
C LEU A 75 -3.88 7.90 -8.90
N PRO A 76 -4.19 9.17 -9.22
CA PRO A 76 -4.98 10.02 -8.34
C PRO A 76 -6.32 9.40 -7.95
N GLY A 77 -6.63 9.45 -6.65
CA GLY A 77 -7.85 8.92 -6.06
C GLY A 77 -7.81 7.41 -5.78
N TYR A 78 -6.83 6.67 -6.28
CA TYR A 78 -6.75 5.22 -6.04
C TYR A 78 -6.08 4.87 -4.71
N GLY A 79 -6.53 3.75 -4.15
CA GLY A 79 -6.00 3.15 -2.94
C GLY A 79 -5.09 1.96 -3.23
N TYR A 80 -4.07 1.78 -2.41
CA TYR A 80 -3.09 0.71 -2.49
C TYR A 80 -2.91 0.10 -1.10
N VAL A 81 -2.71 -1.21 -1.06
CA VAL A 81 -2.38 -1.92 0.19
C VAL A 81 -1.00 -2.53 0.04
N PHE A 82 -0.12 -2.20 0.98
CA PHE A 82 1.19 -2.79 1.10
C PHE A 82 1.15 -3.91 2.13
N LYS A 83 1.91 -4.97 1.86
CA LYS A 83 2.13 -6.08 2.75
C LYS A 83 3.62 -6.27 2.91
N ARG A 84 4.08 -6.18 4.16
CA ARG A 84 5.44 -6.53 4.58
C ARG A 84 5.44 -7.87 5.29
N VAL A 85 6.36 -8.74 4.90
CA VAL A 85 6.72 -9.96 5.64
C VAL A 85 8.13 -9.81 6.18
N GLU A 86 8.27 -9.73 7.49
CA GLU A 86 9.56 -9.56 8.16
C GLU A 86 9.62 -10.47 9.38
N SER A 87 10.67 -11.28 9.50
CA SER A 87 10.87 -12.19 10.64
C SER A 87 9.67 -13.08 10.96
N GLY A 88 8.88 -13.45 9.95
CA GLY A 88 7.68 -14.28 10.09
C GLY A 88 6.41 -13.53 10.52
N LEU A 89 6.49 -12.22 10.76
CA LEU A 89 5.36 -11.35 11.03
C LEU A 89 4.87 -10.66 9.74
N VAL A 90 3.57 -10.40 9.69
CA VAL A 90 2.93 -9.69 8.58
C VAL A 90 2.40 -8.35 9.07
N HIS A 91 2.79 -7.30 8.35
CA HIS A 91 2.32 -5.94 8.57
C HIS A 91 1.67 -5.41 7.30
N TYR A 92 0.61 -4.62 7.47
CA TYR A 92 -0.08 -3.96 6.36
C TYR A 92 0.04 -2.44 6.47
N ALA A 93 0.05 -1.78 5.32
CA ALA A 93 -0.09 -0.34 5.23
C ALA A 93 -1.10 0.00 4.13
N ALA A 94 -1.87 1.06 4.36
CA ALA A 94 -2.77 1.64 3.38
C ALA A 94 -2.16 2.92 2.83
N LEU A 95 -2.34 3.15 1.53
CA LEU A 95 -1.91 4.36 0.85
C LEU A 95 -3.03 4.84 -0.08
N ARG A 96 -3.37 6.12 -0.02
CA ARG A 96 -4.35 6.75 -0.94
C ARG A 96 -3.67 7.91 -1.65
N VAL A 97 -3.62 7.84 -2.99
CA VAL A 97 -3.01 8.91 -3.79
C VAL A 97 -3.98 10.08 -3.91
N THR A 98 -3.53 11.28 -3.55
CA THR A 98 -4.32 12.51 -3.61
C THR A 98 -4.02 13.32 -4.86
N ALA A 99 -2.77 13.30 -5.33
CA ALA A 99 -2.35 13.98 -6.55
C ALA A 99 -1.13 13.31 -7.19
N VAL A 100 -1.02 13.40 -8.51
CA VAL A 100 0.13 12.94 -9.29
C VAL A 100 0.48 14.03 -10.29
N SER A 101 1.75 14.39 -10.37
CA SER A 101 2.32 15.19 -11.45
C SER A 101 3.35 14.37 -12.22
N ARG A 102 4.09 15.02 -13.13
CA ARG A 102 5.22 14.40 -13.83
C ARG A 102 6.48 14.25 -12.97
N GLN A 103 6.49 14.80 -11.75
CA GLN A 103 7.70 14.91 -10.93
C GLN A 103 7.47 14.56 -9.46
N TYR A 104 6.22 14.56 -8.99
CA TYR A 104 5.89 14.26 -7.61
C TYR A 104 4.54 13.56 -7.50
N VAL A 105 4.39 12.78 -6.44
CA VAL A 105 3.13 12.19 -5.99
C VAL A 105 2.83 12.72 -4.60
N ILE A 106 1.56 12.99 -4.32
CA ILE A 106 1.05 13.30 -2.98
C ILE A 106 0.11 12.16 -2.60
N PHE A 107 0.29 11.62 -1.41
CA PHE A 107 -0.55 10.56 -0.88
C PHE A 107 -0.70 10.68 0.64
N ASP A 108 -1.82 10.16 1.13
CA ASP A 108 -2.02 9.87 2.54
C ASP A 108 -1.58 8.42 2.79
N TRP A 109 -0.98 8.14 3.94
CA TRP A 109 -0.55 6.78 4.29
C TRP A 109 -0.82 6.46 5.77
N SER A 110 -1.05 5.20 6.05
CA SER A 110 -1.12 4.65 7.41
C SER A 110 -0.46 3.29 7.43
N VAL A 111 0.29 3.01 8.50
CA VAL A 111 0.98 1.73 8.70
C VAL A 111 0.52 1.10 10.00
N GLN A 112 0.34 -0.21 9.96
CA GLN A 112 0.01 -0.99 11.12
C GLN A 112 1.25 -1.18 12.01
N THR A 113 1.29 -0.49 13.15
CA THR A 113 2.40 -0.56 14.11
C THR A 113 2.41 -1.85 14.91
N ASP A 114 1.24 -2.41 15.23
CA ASP A 114 1.12 -3.66 15.99
C ASP A 114 0.99 -4.86 15.05
N PRO A 115 1.78 -5.94 15.18
CA PRO A 115 1.64 -7.12 14.33
C PRO A 115 0.26 -7.77 14.49
N GLY A 116 -0.39 -8.11 13.37
CA GLY A 116 -1.68 -8.84 13.39
C GLY A 116 -2.94 -8.06 13.82
N ASN A 117 -3.00 -6.74 13.67
CA ASN A 117 -4.17 -5.90 13.94
C ASN A 117 -5.46 -6.48 13.31
N PRO A 118 -6.44 -6.92 14.14
CA PRO A 118 -7.73 -7.49 13.72
C PRO A 118 -8.55 -6.64 12.77
N GLU A 119 -8.39 -5.31 12.86
CA GLU A 119 -9.13 -4.34 12.03
C GLU A 119 -8.70 -4.43 10.55
N LEU A 120 -7.51 -4.97 10.25
CA LEU A 120 -7.02 -5.26 8.89
C LEU A 120 -6.81 -6.77 8.64
N VAL A 121 -7.33 -7.65 9.51
CA VAL A 121 -7.24 -9.10 9.29
C VAL A 121 -8.08 -9.49 8.07
N PRO A 122 -7.55 -10.32 7.14
CA PRO A 122 -8.29 -10.75 5.96
C PRO A 122 -9.68 -11.27 6.30
N ARG A 123 -10.73 -10.49 6.01
CA ARG A 123 -12.10 -10.96 6.08
C ARG A 123 -12.35 -11.79 4.82
N ARG A 124 -12.69 -13.06 5.04
CA ARG A 124 -13.06 -14.01 3.98
C ARG A 124 -14.13 -13.36 3.08
N PRO A 125 -14.09 -13.51 1.74
CA PRO A 125 -15.15 -13.01 0.88
C PRO A 125 -16.49 -13.56 1.37
N VAL A 126 -17.49 -12.70 1.50
CA VAL A 126 -18.87 -13.13 1.77
C VAL A 126 -19.28 -14.06 0.63
N ALA A 127 -19.49 -15.33 0.95
CA ALA A 127 -20.04 -16.29 -0.01
C ALA A 127 -21.50 -15.91 -0.27
N THR A 128 -21.76 -15.20 -1.37
CA THR A 128 -23.11 -14.97 -1.86
C THR A 128 -23.62 -16.29 -2.45
N GLY A 129 -24.52 -16.98 -1.75
CA GLY A 129 -25.18 -18.16 -2.32
C GLY A 129 -25.83 -19.14 -1.35
N GLY A 130 -26.58 -18.65 -0.36
CA GLY A 130 -27.54 -19.49 0.36
C GLY A 130 -28.90 -19.43 -0.34
N ALA A 131 -29.14 -20.32 -1.32
CA ALA A 131 -30.50 -20.60 -1.75
C ALA A 131 -31.12 -21.63 -0.79
N VAL A 132 -32.15 -21.17 -0.09
CA VAL A 132 -32.99 -21.91 0.86
C VAL A 132 -33.68 -23.07 0.16
N ALA A 133 -33.56 -24.28 0.71
CA ALA A 133 -34.41 -25.41 0.34
C ALA A 133 -35.82 -25.18 0.89
N SER A 134 -36.83 -25.24 0.02
CA SER A 134 -38.24 -25.44 0.41
C SER A 134 -38.65 -26.87 0.09
N ARG A 135 -39.28 -27.50 1.09
CA ARG A 135 -39.94 -28.81 1.04
C ARG A 135 -41.05 -28.88 0.00
#